data_AF-A0A7H0NMW9-F1
#
_entry.id   AF-A0A7H0NMW9-F1
#
_cell.length_a   1.000
_cell.length_b   1.000
_cell.length_c   1.000
_cell.angle_alpha   90.00
_cell.angle_beta   90.00
_cell.angle_gamma   90.00
#
_symmetry.space_group_name_H-M   'P 1'
#
loop_
_entity.id
_entity.type
_entity.pdbx_description
1 polymer ?
#
loop_
_entity_poly.entity_id
_entity_poly.type
_entity_poly.pdbx_seq_one_letter_code
_entity_poly.pdbx_strand_id
1 'polypeptide(L)'
;MTQTSQPRPGFHSGRGKKTLDRIPGGFYLVGALVILFEVVSLGAVGLALAIGDPSDDGASPDREARRVEVTYIATGDHPSVDLTFGNANDSHESDGVVILPYRETVEMTPGADFYLDVRSREDQKGGTLTCTVLVDGKVVQQAHNTADPSSATCAGSIADAPQPGIPMPTLTPGASPLPEERRLTGTVKVPDYPGKGSPVIGTVTDSSLEYAELGGTWDRSKTLDPVFDGFTRKQEGRQRALVKSTQVDEDIMAAAGGTGELRGVADAVMDERRRYEYPRDQAILVDVASQPLKVDGRDAWLLVSEIHFHKRGVPSTMDLNAVLVVDTGRVRPSVLWVVLPETNKKLWPDLNTLVASVRLR
;
A
#
# COMPACT_ATOMS: atom_id res chain seq x y z
N MET A 1 -70.88 -34.54 -0.76
CA MET A 1 -70.34 -34.74 -2.11
C MET A 1 -68.89 -34.27 -2.12
N THR A 2 -68.00 -35.26 -2.26
CA THR A 2 -66.60 -35.20 -2.74
C THR A 2 -65.64 -34.17 -2.12
N GLN A 3 -65.08 -34.60 -1.00
CA GLN A 3 -63.78 -34.22 -0.45
C GLN A 3 -62.71 -35.07 -1.17
N THR A 4 -61.70 -34.46 -1.79
CA THR A 4 -60.61 -35.20 -2.44
C THR A 4 -59.30 -34.92 -1.71
N SER A 5 -58.88 -35.91 -0.94
CA SER A 5 -57.59 -36.06 -0.29
C SER A 5 -56.43 -36.11 -1.30
N GLN A 6 -55.39 -35.32 -1.09
CA GLN A 6 -54.10 -35.53 -1.76
C GLN A 6 -53.12 -36.29 -0.85
N PRO A 7 -52.34 -37.23 -1.42
CA PRO A 7 -51.45 -38.11 -0.66
C PRO A 7 -50.06 -37.49 -0.40
N ARG A 8 -49.48 -37.80 0.76
CA ARG A 8 -48.03 -37.71 1.02
C ARG A 8 -47.31 -38.90 0.36
N PRO A 9 -46.18 -38.64 -0.30
CA PRO A 9 -44.98 -39.46 -0.17
C PRO A 9 -43.75 -38.55 0.00
N GLY A 10 -42.64 -38.87 0.63
CA GLY A 10 -42.10 -40.08 1.25
C GLY A 10 -40.63 -39.73 1.55
N PHE A 11 -40.16 -40.04 2.75
CA PHE A 11 -38.75 -39.85 3.12
C PHE A 11 -37.86 -40.77 2.26
N HIS A 12 -36.86 -40.20 1.59
CA HIS A 12 -35.77 -40.96 0.97
C HIS A 12 -34.42 -40.49 1.51
N SER A 13 -33.82 -41.36 2.31
CA SER A 13 -32.43 -41.33 2.72
C SER A 13 -31.52 -41.73 1.55
N GLY A 14 -30.75 -40.79 1.03
CA GLY A 14 -29.72 -41.04 0.01
C GLY A 14 -28.32 -40.99 0.61
N ARG A 15 -27.83 -42.17 1.01
CA ARG A 15 -26.42 -42.45 1.35
C ARG A 15 -25.56 -42.28 0.09
N GLY A 16 -24.34 -41.77 0.28
CA GLY A 16 -23.51 -41.19 -0.77
C GLY A 16 -23.06 -42.11 -1.90
N LYS A 17 -22.63 -41.48 -3.00
CA LYS A 17 -21.70 -42.03 -3.98
C LYS A 17 -20.85 -40.90 -4.56
N LYS A 18 -19.53 -41.09 -4.49
CA LYS A 18 -18.47 -40.18 -4.90
C LYS A 18 -18.52 -39.97 -6.41
N THR A 19 -18.48 -38.72 -6.84
CA THR A 19 -18.39 -38.27 -8.24
C THR A 19 -16.94 -38.31 -8.73
N LEU A 20 -16.38 -39.49 -8.94
CA LEU A 20 -15.01 -39.63 -9.48
C LEU A 20 -14.82 -40.71 -10.56
N ASP A 21 -15.91 -41.27 -11.13
CA ASP A 21 -15.83 -42.32 -12.18
C ASP A 21 -16.16 -41.80 -13.59
N ARG A 22 -15.69 -40.60 -13.95
CA ARG A 22 -15.85 -40.10 -15.33
C ARG A 22 -14.60 -39.38 -15.84
N ILE A 23 -13.44 -39.99 -15.62
CA ILE A 23 -12.20 -39.61 -16.29
C ILE A 23 -11.82 -40.78 -17.21
N PRO A 24 -11.76 -40.59 -18.54
CA PRO A 24 -11.36 -41.65 -19.47
C PRO A 24 -9.93 -42.11 -19.17
N GLY A 25 -9.73 -43.43 -19.11
CA GLY A 25 -8.53 -44.11 -18.62
C GLY A 25 -7.20 -43.82 -19.32
N GLY A 26 -7.14 -42.86 -20.25
CA GLY A 26 -5.91 -42.40 -20.89
C GLY A 26 -5.11 -41.37 -20.07
N PHE A 27 -5.75 -40.65 -19.14
CA PHE A 27 -5.07 -39.56 -18.41
C PHE A 27 -4.16 -40.04 -17.27
N TYR A 28 -4.42 -41.23 -16.69
CA TYR A 28 -3.59 -41.77 -15.61
C TYR A 28 -2.20 -42.21 -16.10
N LEU A 29 -2.08 -42.67 -17.35
CA LEU A 29 -0.80 -43.06 -17.94
C LEU A 29 0.09 -41.85 -18.24
N VAL A 30 -0.50 -40.74 -18.69
CA VAL A 30 0.24 -39.49 -18.92
C VAL A 30 0.65 -38.83 -17.60
N GLY A 31 -0.24 -38.79 -16.62
CA GLY A 31 0.08 -38.25 -15.28
C GLY A 31 1.17 -39.04 -14.56
N ALA A 32 1.13 -40.39 -14.64
CA ALA A 32 2.17 -41.24 -14.07
C ALA A 32 3.53 -41.07 -14.77
N LEU A 33 3.55 -40.89 -16.10
CA LEU A 33 4.78 -40.64 -16.85
C LEU A 33 5.41 -39.28 -16.54
N VAL A 34 4.61 -38.24 -16.34
CA VAL A 34 5.12 -36.90 -15.97
C VAL A 34 5.73 -36.91 -14.57
N ILE A 35 5.09 -37.57 -13.60
CA ILE A 35 5.64 -37.71 -12.24
C ILE A 35 6.91 -38.57 -12.25
N LEU A 36 6.97 -39.64 -13.05
CA LEU A 36 8.19 -40.46 -13.16
C LEU A 36 9.34 -39.69 -13.83
N PHE A 37 9.04 -38.83 -14.81
CA PHE A 37 10.05 -37.99 -15.46
C PHE A 37 10.60 -36.90 -14.53
N GLU A 38 9.74 -36.27 -13.71
CA GLU A 38 10.17 -35.34 -12.65
C GLU A 38 11.07 -36.02 -11.61
N VAL A 39 10.70 -37.22 -11.14
CA VAL A 39 11.49 -37.96 -10.13
C VAL A 39 12.83 -38.45 -10.70
N VAL A 40 12.89 -38.85 -11.98
CA VAL A 40 14.14 -39.26 -12.63
C VAL A 40 15.03 -38.05 -12.95
N SER A 41 14.45 -36.90 -13.29
CA SER A 41 15.20 -35.66 -13.53
C SER A 41 15.80 -35.10 -12.23
N LEU A 42 15.03 -35.09 -11.14
CA LEU A 42 15.53 -34.69 -9.82
C LEU A 42 16.48 -35.72 -9.18
N GLY A 43 16.31 -37.01 -9.49
CA GLY A 43 17.20 -38.08 -9.03
C GLY A 43 18.56 -38.12 -9.74
N ALA A 44 18.64 -37.69 -11.01
CA ALA A 44 19.88 -37.66 -11.77
C ALA A 44 20.76 -36.43 -11.46
N VAL A 45 20.18 -35.33 -10.95
CA VAL A 45 20.95 -34.17 -10.46
C VAL A 45 21.47 -34.40 -9.03
N GLY A 46 20.81 -35.26 -8.24
CA GLY A 46 21.21 -35.62 -6.88
C GLY A 46 22.36 -36.63 -6.76
N LEU A 47 22.84 -37.22 -7.86
CA LEU A 47 23.86 -38.28 -7.85
C LEU A 47 25.06 -37.97 -8.76
N ALA A 48 25.40 -36.69 -8.93
CA ALA A 48 26.60 -36.23 -9.63
C ALA A 48 27.51 -35.29 -8.79
N LEU A 49 27.24 -35.15 -7.48
CA LEU A 49 28.04 -34.31 -6.56
C LEU A 49 28.68 -35.11 -5.41
N ALA A 50 29.20 -36.31 -5.70
CA ALA A 50 29.91 -37.13 -4.71
C ALA A 50 31.19 -37.74 -5.30
N ILE A 51 32.08 -36.91 -5.82
CA ILE A 51 33.52 -37.22 -5.92
C ILE A 51 34.24 -35.99 -5.38
N GLY A 52 34.61 -36.06 -4.10
CA GLY A 52 35.42 -35.05 -3.45
C GLY A 52 36.88 -35.17 -3.87
N ASP A 53 37.47 -34.04 -4.22
CA ASP A 53 38.92 -33.84 -4.29
C ASP A 53 39.33 -33.14 -2.98
N PRO A 54 40.29 -33.66 -2.19
CA PRO A 54 40.73 -33.02 -0.96
C PRO A 54 41.81 -32.00 -1.31
N SER A 55 41.44 -30.74 -1.44
CA SER A 55 42.39 -29.64 -1.42
C SER A 55 41.85 -28.54 -0.51
N ASP A 56 42.48 -28.55 0.66
CA ASP A 56 42.65 -27.48 1.61
C ASP A 56 42.66 -26.10 0.93
N ASP A 57 41.70 -25.24 1.28
CA ASP A 57 41.95 -23.84 1.62
C ASP A 57 40.66 -23.23 2.20
N GLY A 58 40.76 -22.73 3.42
CA GLY A 58 39.65 -22.27 4.25
C GLY A 58 38.83 -21.15 3.61
N ALA A 59 37.58 -21.47 3.25
CA ALA A 59 36.55 -20.46 2.99
C ALA A 59 35.75 -20.23 4.28
N SER A 60 36.09 -19.14 4.97
CA SER A 60 35.35 -18.60 6.11
C SER A 60 33.91 -18.23 5.70
N PRO A 61 32.87 -18.61 6.47
CA PRO A 61 31.51 -18.17 6.24
C PRO A 61 31.32 -16.80 6.91
N ASP A 62 31.85 -15.73 6.29
CA ASP A 62 31.55 -14.37 6.73
C ASP A 62 31.97 -13.33 5.68
N ARG A 63 31.12 -13.16 4.67
CA ARG A 63 31.02 -11.94 3.85
C ARG A 63 29.65 -11.93 3.20
N GLU A 64 28.60 -11.75 4.01
CA GLU A 64 27.42 -11.05 3.50
C GLU A 64 27.94 -9.72 2.96
N ALA A 65 27.95 -9.58 1.64
CA ALA A 65 28.26 -8.32 0.99
C ALA A 65 27.24 -7.31 1.51
N ARG A 66 27.65 -6.46 2.46
CA ARG A 66 26.78 -5.43 3.03
C ARG A 66 26.20 -4.62 1.88
N ARG A 67 24.89 -4.69 1.70
CA ARG A 67 24.19 -3.85 0.74
C ARG A 67 24.40 -2.39 1.11
N VAL A 68 24.52 -1.54 0.11
CA VAL A 68 24.79 -0.11 0.28
C VAL A 68 23.53 0.65 -0.09
N GLU A 69 23.13 1.60 0.75
CA GLU A 69 21.97 2.45 0.47
C GLU A 69 22.36 3.55 -0.51
N VAL A 70 21.65 3.60 -1.64
CA VAL A 70 21.80 4.65 -2.66
C VAL A 70 20.52 5.47 -2.72
N THR A 71 20.61 6.77 -2.46
CA THR A 71 19.48 7.70 -2.54
C THR A 71 19.60 8.57 -3.79
N TYR A 72 18.60 8.49 -4.67
CA TYR A 72 18.43 9.38 -5.81
C TYR A 72 17.55 10.56 -5.41
N ILE A 73 17.98 11.78 -5.74
CA ILE A 73 17.21 13.00 -5.53
C ILE A 73 17.20 13.80 -6.83
N ALA A 74 16.02 14.24 -7.26
CA ALA A 74 15.88 15.24 -8.30
C ALA A 74 15.13 16.46 -7.75
N THR A 75 15.59 17.66 -8.08
CA THR A 75 14.92 18.92 -7.74
C THR A 75 14.94 19.87 -8.94
N GLY A 76 14.10 20.89 -8.92
CA GLY A 76 14.06 21.85 -10.01
C GLY A 76 12.82 22.75 -10.02
N ASP A 77 12.81 23.66 -10.99
CA ASP A 77 11.75 24.67 -11.16
C ASP A 77 10.50 24.11 -11.86
N HIS A 78 10.63 22.94 -12.49
CA HIS A 78 9.50 22.28 -13.13
C HIS A 78 8.72 21.41 -12.14
N PRO A 79 7.38 21.35 -12.26
CA PRO A 79 6.57 20.51 -11.40
C PRO A 79 6.72 19.02 -11.73
N SER A 80 7.23 18.66 -12.90
CA SER A 80 7.45 17.27 -13.30
C SER A 80 8.58 17.16 -14.31
N VAL A 81 9.21 15.99 -14.43
CA VAL A 81 10.33 15.70 -15.33
C VAL A 81 10.26 14.26 -15.80
N ASP A 82 10.87 13.96 -16.94
CA ASP A 82 11.19 12.59 -17.31
C ASP A 82 12.42 12.17 -16.51
N LEU A 83 12.30 11.07 -15.76
CA LEU A 83 13.36 10.55 -14.89
C LEU A 83 13.70 9.11 -15.25
N THR A 84 14.99 8.81 -15.24
CA THR A 84 15.55 7.48 -15.45
C THR A 84 16.65 7.28 -14.43
N PHE A 85 16.62 6.18 -13.69
CA PHE A 85 17.67 5.86 -12.73
C PHE A 85 17.94 4.36 -12.64
N GLY A 86 18.99 3.98 -11.93
CA GLY A 86 19.30 2.59 -11.64
C GLY A 86 20.78 2.28 -11.80
N ASN A 87 21.10 0.99 -12.00
CA ASN A 87 22.47 0.56 -12.23
C ASN A 87 22.92 0.94 -13.65
N ALA A 88 24.11 1.54 -13.78
CA ALA A 88 24.61 1.97 -15.09
C ALA A 88 24.89 0.79 -16.06
N ASN A 89 25.11 -0.42 -15.53
CA ASN A 89 25.45 -1.62 -16.30
C ASN A 89 24.29 -2.61 -16.49
N ASP A 90 23.15 -2.41 -15.80
CA ASP A 90 21.93 -3.20 -16.00
C ASP A 90 20.90 -2.41 -16.81
N SER A 91 19.74 -3.02 -17.09
CA SER A 91 18.62 -2.30 -17.68
C SER A 91 18.23 -1.13 -16.79
N HIS A 92 18.34 0.11 -17.30
CA HIS A 92 17.84 1.29 -16.64
C HIS A 92 16.35 1.11 -16.28
N GLU A 93 15.98 1.42 -15.04
CA GLU A 93 14.59 1.46 -14.65
C GLU A 93 14.06 2.84 -15.02
N SER A 94 13.09 2.86 -15.94
CA SER A 94 12.44 4.09 -16.36
C SER A 94 11.20 4.30 -15.52
N ASP A 95 11.28 5.21 -14.56
CA ASP A 95 10.10 5.69 -13.83
C ASP A 95 9.21 6.59 -14.68
N GLY A 96 9.73 7.09 -15.80
CA GLY A 96 8.98 7.95 -16.70
C GLY A 96 8.76 9.33 -16.09
N VAL A 97 7.53 9.86 -16.16
CA VAL A 97 7.23 11.21 -15.68
C VAL A 97 7.08 11.22 -14.16
N VAL A 98 8.02 11.85 -13.46
CA VAL A 98 8.01 12.06 -12.00
C VAL A 98 7.78 13.52 -11.65
N ILE A 99 7.42 13.78 -10.39
CA ILE A 99 7.14 15.13 -9.87
C ILE A 99 8.28 15.56 -8.96
N LEU A 100 8.68 16.84 -9.07
CA LEU A 100 9.79 17.38 -8.26
C LEU A 100 9.26 18.08 -6.99
N PRO A 101 10.01 18.03 -5.86
CA PRO A 101 11.24 17.26 -5.67
C PRO A 101 10.96 15.74 -5.63
N TYR A 102 11.84 14.97 -6.27
CA TYR A 102 11.81 13.51 -6.26
C TYR A 102 12.86 12.97 -5.30
N ARG A 103 12.54 11.90 -4.57
CA ARG A 103 13.49 11.16 -3.74
C ARG A 103 13.15 9.68 -3.71
N GLU A 104 14.15 8.85 -3.96
CA GLU A 104 14.04 7.40 -3.81
C GLU A 104 15.31 6.81 -3.20
N THR A 105 15.18 5.73 -2.42
CA THR A 105 16.32 5.01 -1.84
C THR A 105 16.22 3.54 -2.19
N VAL A 106 17.28 3.00 -2.77
CA VAL A 106 17.40 1.59 -3.17
C VAL A 106 18.64 0.96 -2.54
N GLU A 107 18.58 -0.34 -2.31
CA GLU A 107 19.74 -1.12 -1.89
C GLU A 107 20.51 -1.61 -3.12
N MET A 108 21.82 -1.37 -3.17
CA MET A 108 22.68 -1.82 -4.26
C MET A 108 23.83 -2.68 -3.76
N THR A 109 24.37 -3.51 -4.66
CA THR A 109 25.54 -4.35 -4.37
C THR A 109 26.80 -3.48 -4.31
N PRO A 110 27.73 -3.72 -3.37
CA PRO A 110 29.01 -3.01 -3.34
C PRO A 110 29.72 -3.02 -4.69
N GLY A 111 30.16 -1.84 -5.14
CA GLY A 111 30.86 -1.67 -6.42
C GLY A 111 29.95 -1.60 -7.65
N ALA A 112 28.62 -1.59 -7.48
CA ALA A 112 27.72 -1.27 -8.58
C ALA A 112 27.85 0.21 -8.98
N ASP A 113 27.57 0.48 -10.25
CA ASP A 113 27.52 1.83 -10.80
C ASP A 113 26.10 2.36 -10.70
N PHE A 114 25.94 3.67 -10.50
CA PHE A 114 24.64 4.33 -10.45
C PHE A 114 24.48 5.29 -11.63
N TYR A 115 23.24 5.51 -12.02
CA TYR A 115 22.83 6.45 -13.04
C TYR A 115 21.53 7.13 -12.62
N LEU A 116 21.43 8.45 -12.86
CA LEU A 116 20.25 9.27 -12.67
C LEU A 116 20.23 10.35 -13.75
N ASP A 117 19.21 10.33 -14.58
CA ASP A 117 18.98 11.31 -15.63
C ASP A 117 17.61 11.97 -15.43
N VAL A 118 17.62 13.30 -15.41
CA VAL A 118 16.45 14.13 -15.12
C VAL A 118 16.27 15.10 -16.28
N ARG A 119 15.16 15.03 -17.00
CA ARG A 119 14.91 15.86 -18.19
C ARG A 119 13.59 16.62 -18.10
N SER A 120 13.59 17.88 -18.53
CA SER A 120 12.36 18.62 -18.75
C SER A 120 11.56 17.97 -19.87
N ARG A 121 10.24 17.99 -19.73
CA ARG A 121 9.34 17.50 -20.76
C ARG A 121 9.24 18.47 -21.92
N GLU A 122 8.84 18.00 -23.11
CA GLU A 122 8.71 18.84 -24.32
C GLU A 122 7.75 20.04 -24.15
N ASP A 123 6.77 19.94 -23.25
CA ASP A 123 5.81 21.01 -22.93
C ASP A 123 6.33 22.03 -21.91
N GLN A 124 7.55 21.85 -21.40
CA GLN A 124 8.20 22.70 -20.40
C GLN A 124 9.32 23.50 -21.04
N LYS A 125 9.46 24.77 -20.65
CA LYS A 125 10.48 25.68 -21.19
C LYS A 125 11.28 26.31 -20.08
N GLY A 126 12.60 26.38 -20.25
CA GLY A 126 13.53 26.99 -19.30
C GLY A 126 13.59 26.25 -17.96
N GLY A 127 13.95 26.93 -16.87
CA GLY A 127 14.01 26.35 -15.53
C GLY A 127 15.32 25.61 -15.22
N THR A 128 15.54 25.38 -13.92
CA THR A 128 16.71 24.67 -13.38
C THR A 128 16.29 23.26 -13.01
N LEU A 129 17.08 22.27 -13.42
CA LEU A 129 17.00 20.90 -12.90
C LEU A 129 18.30 20.55 -12.19
N THR A 130 18.19 19.82 -11.09
CA THR A 130 19.31 19.31 -10.30
C THR A 130 19.10 17.82 -10.05
N CYS A 131 20.12 17.01 -10.32
CA CYS A 131 20.20 15.63 -9.87
C CYS A 131 21.18 15.56 -8.69
N THR A 132 20.95 14.67 -7.74
CA THR A 132 21.86 14.39 -6.63
C THR A 132 21.77 12.91 -6.27
N VAL A 133 22.92 12.29 -6.06
CA VAL A 133 23.03 10.90 -5.62
C VAL A 133 23.79 10.86 -4.29
N LEU A 134 23.23 10.13 -3.34
CA LEU A 134 23.85 9.87 -2.04
C LEU A 134 24.15 8.38 -1.91
N VAL A 135 25.30 8.07 -1.31
CA VAL A 135 25.70 6.72 -0.92
C VAL A 135 25.92 6.73 0.59
N ASP A 136 25.21 5.87 1.32
CA ASP A 136 25.20 5.84 2.79
C ASP A 136 24.95 7.22 3.42
N GLY A 137 24.01 7.97 2.83
CA GLY A 137 23.62 9.30 3.28
C GLY A 137 24.62 10.43 2.97
N LYS A 138 25.67 10.18 2.17
CA LYS A 138 26.66 11.19 1.77
C LYS A 138 26.56 11.49 0.28
N VAL A 139 26.57 12.78 -0.10
CA VAL A 139 26.54 13.20 -1.51
C VAL A 139 27.82 12.74 -2.21
N VAL A 140 27.67 11.87 -3.19
CA VAL A 140 28.76 11.40 -4.05
C VAL A 140 28.75 12.07 -5.42
N GLN A 141 27.57 12.51 -5.87
CA GLN A 141 27.43 13.23 -7.13
C GLN A 141 26.27 14.22 -7.08
N GLN A 142 26.48 15.41 -7.64
CA GLN A 142 25.43 16.40 -7.88
C GLN A 142 25.72 17.15 -9.19
N ALA A 143 24.70 17.34 -10.02
CA ALA A 143 24.78 18.15 -11.22
C ALA A 143 23.52 18.98 -11.37
N HIS A 144 23.63 20.17 -11.96
CA HIS A 144 22.49 21.03 -12.27
C HIS A 144 22.63 21.61 -13.67
N ASN A 145 21.50 21.94 -14.29
CA ASN A 145 21.46 22.56 -15.61
C ASN A 145 20.27 23.52 -15.71
N THR A 146 20.47 24.63 -16.41
CA THR A 146 19.48 25.69 -16.65
C THR A 146 19.20 25.92 -18.15
N ALA A 147 19.76 25.10 -19.04
CA ALA A 147 19.53 25.17 -20.48
C ALA A 147 18.08 24.80 -20.85
N ASP A 148 17.64 25.11 -22.07
CA ASP A 148 16.31 24.75 -22.60
C ASP A 148 16.51 23.83 -23.83
N PRO A 149 16.07 22.54 -23.81
CA PRO A 149 15.44 21.84 -22.68
C PRO A 149 16.42 21.61 -21.52
N SER A 150 15.93 21.68 -20.28
CA SER A 150 16.75 21.47 -19.09
C SER A 150 16.96 19.98 -18.85
N SER A 151 18.21 19.57 -18.59
CA SER A 151 18.53 18.18 -18.25
C SER A 151 19.73 18.09 -17.32
N ALA A 152 19.63 17.29 -16.26
CA ALA A 152 20.70 17.06 -15.31
C ALA A 152 20.95 15.56 -15.17
N THR A 153 22.19 15.13 -15.40
CA THR A 153 22.61 13.73 -15.33
C THR A 153 23.69 13.54 -14.27
N CYS A 154 23.49 12.54 -13.42
CA CYS A 154 24.39 12.11 -12.37
C CYS A 154 24.73 10.64 -12.63
N ALA A 155 26.00 10.33 -12.85
CA ALA A 155 26.48 8.96 -13.04
C ALA A 155 27.80 8.78 -12.27
N GLY A 156 28.01 7.58 -11.73
CA GLY A 156 29.19 7.27 -10.92
C GLY A 156 29.15 5.85 -10.37
N SER A 157 29.98 5.58 -9.38
CA SER A 157 30.09 4.29 -8.70
C SER A 157 29.82 4.41 -7.22
N ILE A 158 29.27 3.38 -6.59
CA ILE A 158 29.08 3.32 -5.13
C ILE A 158 30.42 3.45 -4.38
N ALA A 159 31.53 3.13 -5.05
CA ALA A 159 32.87 3.31 -4.49
C ALA A 159 33.38 4.76 -4.56
N ASP A 160 32.63 5.67 -5.18
CA ASP A 160 33.05 7.07 -5.33
C ASP A 160 33.14 7.76 -3.98
N ALA A 161 34.20 8.56 -3.82
CA ALA A 161 34.40 9.32 -2.60
C ALA A 161 33.31 10.41 -2.47
N PRO A 162 32.78 10.64 -1.26
CA PRO A 162 31.88 11.76 -1.01
C PRO A 162 32.49 13.09 -1.48
N GLN A 163 31.69 13.93 -2.14
CA GLN A 163 32.14 15.23 -2.62
C GLN A 163 32.21 16.23 -1.45
N PRO A 164 33.39 16.77 -1.10
CA PRO A 164 33.52 17.66 0.04
C PRO A 164 32.83 19.00 -0.22
N GLY A 165 32.03 19.46 0.76
CA GLY A 165 31.47 20.82 0.75
C GLY A 165 30.25 21.02 -0.15
N ILE A 166 29.74 19.98 -0.80
CA ILE A 166 28.45 20.05 -1.51
C ILE A 166 27.32 19.90 -0.48
N PRO A 167 26.45 20.91 -0.31
CA PRO A 167 25.32 20.77 0.57
C PRO A 167 24.34 19.75 0.00
N MET A 168 23.74 18.95 0.88
CA MET A 168 22.57 18.17 0.50
C MET A 168 21.53 19.14 -0.08
N PRO A 169 21.00 18.88 -1.28
CA PRO A 169 20.01 19.76 -1.87
C PRO A 169 18.85 19.86 -0.89
N THR A 170 18.56 21.08 -0.46
CA THR A 170 17.31 21.35 0.23
C THR A 170 16.22 20.89 -0.72
N LEU A 171 15.35 19.99 -0.28
CA LEU A 171 14.26 19.46 -1.10
C LEU A 171 13.27 20.55 -1.53
N THR A 172 13.57 21.85 -1.37
CA THR A 172 12.80 22.91 -2.02
C THR A 172 13.48 24.29 -2.14
N PRO A 173 13.34 24.95 -3.30
CA PRO A 173 12.78 26.31 -3.36
C PRO A 173 11.33 26.30 -3.90
N GLY A 174 10.35 26.77 -3.12
CA GLY A 174 8.97 27.06 -3.58
C GLY A 174 7.81 26.15 -3.13
N ALA A 175 7.94 24.82 -3.07
CA ALA A 175 6.97 23.94 -2.40
C ALA A 175 7.22 23.89 -0.87
N SER A 176 6.16 23.82 -0.05
CA SER A 176 6.36 23.46 1.35
C SER A 176 6.83 22.01 1.41
N PRO A 177 7.89 21.67 2.16
CA PRO A 177 8.33 20.29 2.27
C PRO A 177 7.15 19.44 2.77
N LEU A 178 6.93 18.27 2.15
CA LEU A 178 6.04 17.26 2.73
C LEU A 178 6.55 16.96 4.16
N PRO A 179 5.64 16.78 5.14
CA PRO A 179 6.05 16.50 6.50
C PRO A 179 6.87 15.20 6.56
N GLU A 180 7.62 15.00 7.63
CA GLU A 180 8.27 13.71 7.87
C GLU A 180 7.23 12.63 8.15
N GLU A 181 7.43 11.42 7.62
CA GLU A 181 6.58 10.27 7.97
C GLU A 181 6.64 10.06 9.48
N ARG A 182 5.47 9.95 10.11
CA ARG A 182 5.36 9.78 11.56
C ARG A 182 4.35 8.70 11.88
N ARG A 183 4.82 7.71 12.64
CA ARG A 183 3.97 6.70 13.28
C ARG A 183 3.82 6.96 14.76
N LEU A 184 2.60 6.87 15.26
CA LEU A 184 2.37 6.98 16.70
C LEU A 184 2.68 5.64 17.36
N THR A 185 3.56 5.65 18.37
CA THR A 185 3.88 4.46 19.16
C THR A 185 2.98 4.27 20.39
N GLY A 186 2.22 5.31 20.78
CA GLY A 186 1.33 5.29 21.93
C GLY A 186 -0.03 5.94 21.65
N THR A 187 -0.85 6.01 22.70
CA THR A 187 -2.22 6.50 22.61
C THR A 187 -2.30 8.01 22.47
N VAL A 188 -2.89 8.48 21.38
CA VAL A 188 -3.25 9.89 21.14
C VAL A 188 -4.73 9.93 20.77
N LYS A 189 -5.50 10.75 21.50
CA LYS A 189 -6.94 10.85 21.25
C LYS A 189 -7.25 11.61 19.96
N VAL A 190 -8.26 11.14 19.22
CA VAL A 190 -8.82 11.87 18.10
C VAL A 190 -9.41 13.20 18.60
N PRO A 191 -9.11 14.33 17.94
CA PRO A 191 -9.71 15.60 18.32
C PRO A 191 -11.21 15.61 17.98
N ASP A 192 -11.95 16.43 18.71
CA ASP A 192 -13.29 16.82 18.29
C ASP A 192 -13.15 17.85 17.17
N TYR A 193 -13.44 17.45 15.93
CA TYR A 193 -13.32 18.35 14.80
C TYR A 193 -14.41 19.43 14.86
N PRO A 194 -14.06 20.71 14.71
CA PRO A 194 -15.00 21.80 14.92
C PRO A 194 -16.01 21.91 13.78
N GLY A 195 -17.25 22.22 14.13
CA GLY A 195 -18.33 22.46 13.18
C GLY A 195 -19.53 21.56 13.42
N LYS A 196 -20.51 21.67 12.53
CA LYS A 196 -21.70 20.80 12.55
C LYS A 196 -21.49 19.72 11.50
N GLY A 197 -21.48 18.45 11.93
CA GLY A 197 -21.47 17.32 11.03
C GLY A 197 -22.69 17.29 10.10
N SER A 198 -22.57 16.53 9.03
CA SER A 198 -23.62 16.21 8.08
C SER A 198 -24.82 15.58 8.80
N PRO A 199 -26.05 15.83 8.32
CA PRO A 199 -27.23 15.23 8.91
C PRO A 199 -27.19 13.70 8.77
N VAL A 200 -27.56 12.97 9.81
CA VAL A 200 -27.76 11.52 9.73
C VAL A 200 -29.15 11.26 9.17
N ILE A 201 -29.23 10.50 8.08
CA ILE A 201 -30.46 10.24 7.33
C ILE A 201 -30.88 8.76 7.35
N GLY A 202 -30.12 7.92 8.05
CA GLY A 202 -30.38 6.49 8.15
C GLY A 202 -29.23 5.75 8.83
N THR A 203 -29.23 4.43 8.66
CA THR A 203 -28.21 3.52 9.17
C THR A 203 -27.73 2.64 8.02
N VAL A 204 -26.42 2.51 7.87
CA VAL A 204 -25.78 1.52 7.00
C VAL A 204 -25.47 0.28 7.82
N THR A 205 -25.74 -0.88 7.25
CA THR A 205 -25.39 -2.16 7.85
C THR A 205 -24.47 -2.94 6.91
N ASP A 206 -23.32 -3.34 7.43
CA ASP A 206 -22.31 -4.07 6.67
C ASP A 206 -21.35 -4.83 7.58
N SER A 207 -20.93 -6.03 7.17
CA SER A 207 -19.82 -6.73 7.83
C SER A 207 -19.93 -6.79 9.36
N SER A 208 -21.10 -7.11 9.91
CA SER A 208 -21.36 -7.12 11.37
C SER A 208 -21.29 -5.74 12.07
N LEU A 209 -21.21 -4.65 11.33
CA LEU A 209 -21.30 -3.27 11.81
C LEU A 209 -22.63 -2.62 11.41
N GLU A 210 -23.10 -1.72 12.25
CA GLU A 210 -24.09 -0.69 11.93
C GLU A 210 -23.49 0.68 12.20
N TYR A 211 -23.70 1.64 11.31
CA TYR A 211 -23.20 3.00 11.46
C TYR A 211 -24.08 4.02 10.73
N ALA A 212 -23.92 5.30 11.04
CA ALA A 212 -24.73 6.38 10.47
C ALA A 212 -24.62 6.44 8.94
N GLU A 213 -25.76 6.55 8.27
CA GLU A 213 -25.82 6.97 6.88
C GLU A 213 -25.89 8.49 6.84
N LEU A 214 -24.84 9.15 6.33
CA LEU A 214 -24.77 10.61 6.26
C LEU A 214 -25.58 11.13 5.08
N GLY A 215 -26.12 12.34 5.20
CA GLY A 215 -26.85 13.04 4.16
C GLY A 215 -26.25 14.40 3.81
N GLY A 216 -27.03 15.27 3.18
CA GLY A 216 -26.53 16.57 2.72
C GLY A 216 -25.71 16.42 1.44
N THR A 217 -24.39 16.54 1.54
CA THR A 217 -23.47 16.38 0.39
C THR A 217 -22.96 14.95 0.20
N TRP A 218 -23.45 14.02 1.02
CA TRP A 218 -23.21 12.60 0.92
C TRP A 218 -24.29 11.92 0.08
N ASP A 219 -23.87 11.06 -0.83
CA ASP A 219 -24.74 10.16 -1.57
C ASP A 219 -25.30 9.07 -0.65
N ARG A 220 -26.33 8.34 -1.10
CA ARG A 220 -26.83 7.16 -0.38
C ARG A 220 -25.78 6.05 -0.38
N SER A 221 -25.77 5.24 0.69
CA SER A 221 -24.89 4.08 0.75
C SER A 221 -25.25 3.08 -0.35
N LYS A 222 -24.22 2.54 -1.03
CA LYS A 222 -24.37 1.51 -2.05
C LYS A 222 -23.51 0.29 -1.76
N THR A 223 -23.93 -0.85 -2.28
CA THR A 223 -23.14 -2.08 -2.28
C THR A 223 -22.01 -1.99 -3.30
N LEU A 224 -20.89 -2.61 -2.98
CA LEU A 224 -19.73 -2.77 -3.86
C LEU A 224 -19.45 -4.25 -4.11
N ASP A 225 -18.68 -4.54 -5.16
CA ASP A 225 -18.16 -5.88 -5.39
C ASP A 225 -16.82 -6.02 -4.65
N PRO A 226 -16.73 -6.86 -3.60
CA PRO A 226 -15.52 -6.98 -2.81
C PRO A 226 -14.32 -7.48 -3.62
N VAL A 227 -14.53 -8.16 -4.75
CA VAL A 227 -13.44 -8.65 -5.62
C VAL A 227 -12.72 -7.49 -6.31
N PHE A 228 -13.45 -6.44 -6.69
CA PHE A 228 -12.88 -5.31 -7.43
C PHE A 228 -12.57 -4.11 -6.54
N ASP A 229 -13.42 -3.85 -5.54
CA ASP A 229 -13.29 -2.68 -4.69
C ASP A 229 -12.52 -2.96 -3.39
N GLY A 230 -12.39 -4.23 -2.98
CA GLY A 230 -11.90 -4.62 -1.66
C GLY A 230 -12.85 -4.24 -0.50
N PHE A 231 -14.05 -3.73 -0.81
CA PHE A 231 -15.06 -3.33 0.15
C PHE A 231 -16.45 -3.80 -0.27
N THR A 232 -17.37 -3.91 0.67
CA THR A 232 -18.76 -4.35 0.42
C THR A 232 -19.76 -3.19 0.48
N ARG A 233 -19.41 -2.09 1.15
CA ARG A 233 -20.19 -0.84 1.13
C ARG A 233 -19.35 0.40 0.86
N LYS A 234 -20.02 1.39 0.25
CA LYS A 234 -19.50 2.76 0.11
C LYS A 234 -20.57 3.81 0.29
N GLN A 235 -20.21 4.90 0.95
CA GLN A 235 -20.85 6.19 0.84
C GLN A 235 -19.83 7.20 0.28
N GLU A 236 -20.25 8.04 -0.65
CA GLU A 236 -19.39 9.03 -1.30
C GLU A 236 -19.92 10.42 -1.02
N GLY A 237 -19.03 11.36 -0.73
CA GLY A 237 -19.34 12.75 -0.49
C GLY A 237 -18.63 13.65 -1.48
N ARG A 238 -18.98 14.94 -1.45
CA ARG A 238 -18.33 15.94 -2.30
C ARG A 238 -16.81 15.95 -2.15
N GLN A 239 -16.14 16.23 -3.28
CA GLN A 239 -14.69 16.38 -3.40
C GLN A 239 -13.89 15.13 -3.04
N ARG A 240 -14.46 13.92 -3.24
CA ARG A 240 -13.82 12.61 -2.97
C ARG A 240 -13.82 12.21 -1.48
N ALA A 241 -14.67 12.82 -0.65
CA ALA A 241 -14.92 12.27 0.67
C ALA A 241 -15.54 10.87 0.54
N LEU A 242 -15.13 9.92 1.38
CA LEU A 242 -15.63 8.55 1.31
C LEU A 242 -15.73 7.89 2.67
N VAL A 243 -16.69 6.97 2.77
CA VAL A 243 -16.82 6.00 3.87
C VAL A 243 -16.98 4.64 3.23
N LYS A 244 -16.11 3.68 3.54
CA LYS A 244 -16.21 2.30 3.08
C LYS A 244 -16.16 1.34 4.27
N SER A 245 -16.83 0.20 4.16
CA SER A 245 -16.78 -0.85 5.17
C SER A 245 -16.71 -2.24 4.54
N THR A 246 -16.06 -3.15 5.28
CA THR A 246 -15.85 -4.55 4.92
C THR A 246 -15.35 -5.35 6.13
N GLN A 247 -15.14 -6.66 5.96
CA GLN A 247 -14.29 -7.44 6.84
C GLN A 247 -12.83 -7.30 6.43
N VAL A 248 -11.91 -7.27 7.41
CA VAL A 248 -10.48 -7.21 7.13
C VAL A 248 -10.04 -8.45 6.35
N ASP A 249 -9.23 -8.25 5.32
CA ASP A 249 -8.69 -9.33 4.47
C ASP A 249 -7.70 -10.21 5.23
N GLU A 250 -7.60 -11.49 4.85
CA GLU A 250 -6.65 -12.44 5.43
C GLU A 250 -5.20 -12.01 5.22
N ASP A 251 -4.87 -11.43 4.07
CA ASP A 251 -3.52 -10.93 3.78
C ASP A 251 -3.14 -9.76 4.70
N ILE A 252 -4.10 -8.90 5.05
CA ILE A 252 -3.90 -7.80 6.00
C ILE A 252 -3.73 -8.35 7.42
N MET A 253 -4.52 -9.36 7.80
CA MET A 253 -4.36 -10.04 9.09
C MET A 253 -2.98 -10.69 9.22
N ALA A 254 -2.47 -11.29 8.14
CA ALA A 254 -1.13 -11.85 8.09
C ALA A 254 -0.05 -10.76 8.19
N ALA A 255 -0.20 -9.65 7.44
CA ALA A 255 0.71 -8.51 7.48
C ALA A 255 0.78 -7.84 8.86
N ALA A 256 -0.32 -7.86 9.63
CA ALA A 256 -0.38 -7.39 11.01
C ALA A 256 0.34 -8.30 12.03
N GLY A 257 1.10 -9.31 11.58
CA GLY A 257 1.85 -10.23 12.43
C GLY A 257 1.01 -11.35 13.02
N GLY A 258 -0.22 -11.56 12.55
CA GLY A 258 -1.09 -12.69 12.92
C GLY A 258 -1.58 -12.71 14.38
N THR A 259 -1.13 -11.80 15.23
CA THR A 259 -1.48 -11.75 16.67
C THR A 259 -2.89 -11.24 16.93
N GLY A 260 -3.56 -10.66 15.92
CA GLY A 260 -4.91 -10.11 16.05
C GLY A 260 -4.99 -8.86 16.93
N GLU A 261 -3.85 -8.23 17.28
CA GLU A 261 -3.86 -6.95 17.98
C GLU A 261 -4.47 -5.90 17.05
N LEU A 262 -5.64 -5.37 17.43
CA LEU A 262 -6.44 -4.48 16.57
C LEU A 262 -5.69 -3.21 16.13
N ARG A 263 -4.70 -2.78 16.92
CA ARG A 263 -3.80 -1.70 16.54
C ARG A 263 -2.95 -2.05 15.32
N GLY A 264 -2.22 -3.17 15.36
CA GLY A 264 -1.42 -3.62 14.23
C GLY A 264 -2.26 -3.89 12.99
N VAL A 265 -3.50 -4.35 13.18
CA VAL A 265 -4.46 -4.48 12.08
C VAL A 265 -4.86 -3.13 11.51
N ALA A 266 -5.12 -2.11 12.35
CA ALA A 266 -5.43 -0.76 11.89
C ALA A 266 -4.25 -0.13 11.12
N ASP A 267 -3.02 -0.33 11.59
CA ASP A 267 -1.79 0.10 10.90
C ASP A 267 -1.67 -0.58 9.53
N ALA A 268 -1.84 -1.91 9.47
CA ALA A 268 -1.75 -2.68 8.23
C ALA A 268 -2.83 -2.28 7.21
N VAL A 269 -4.07 -2.05 7.66
CA VAL A 269 -5.13 -1.52 6.78
C VAL A 269 -4.73 -0.15 6.25
N MET A 270 -4.29 0.78 7.11
CA MET A 270 -3.91 2.13 6.67
C MET A 270 -2.78 2.11 5.64
N ASP A 271 -1.77 1.26 5.84
CA ASP A 271 -0.64 1.09 4.92
C ASP A 271 -1.06 0.54 3.56
N GLU A 272 -1.93 -0.45 3.58
CA GLU A 272 -2.48 -1.05 2.37
C GLU A 272 -3.37 -0.05 1.61
N ARG A 273 -4.21 0.72 2.32
CA ARG A 273 -5.00 1.80 1.69
C ARG A 273 -4.12 2.90 1.12
N ARG A 274 -3.08 3.34 1.85
CA ARG A 274 -2.08 4.28 1.34
C ARG A 274 -1.47 3.78 0.02
N ARG A 275 -1.03 2.51 0.00
CA ARG A 275 -0.36 1.88 -1.16
C ARG A 275 -1.21 1.83 -2.43
N TYR A 276 -2.53 1.62 -2.29
CA TYR A 276 -3.41 1.42 -3.44
C TYR A 276 -4.17 2.68 -3.88
N GLU A 277 -4.47 3.60 -2.96
CA GLU A 277 -5.36 4.73 -3.25
C GLU A 277 -4.59 6.04 -3.52
N TYR A 278 -3.31 6.06 -3.14
CA TYR A 278 -2.41 7.20 -3.31
C TYR A 278 -1.22 6.84 -4.20
N PRO A 279 -0.59 7.82 -4.88
CA PRO A 279 0.58 7.54 -5.70
C PRO A 279 1.72 6.98 -4.85
N ARG A 280 2.29 5.86 -5.30
CA ARG A 280 3.48 5.28 -4.67
C ARG A 280 4.58 6.35 -4.71
N ASP A 281 5.25 6.52 -3.58
CA ASP A 281 6.40 7.42 -3.42
C ASP A 281 6.09 8.94 -3.45
N GLN A 282 4.81 9.32 -3.54
CA GLN A 282 4.36 10.72 -3.43
C GLN A 282 3.26 10.89 -2.38
N ALA A 283 3.19 9.97 -1.40
CA ALA A 283 2.22 9.99 -0.32
C ALA A 283 2.90 9.75 1.02
N ILE A 284 3.03 10.81 1.83
CA ILE A 284 3.59 10.73 3.17
C ILE A 284 2.47 10.61 4.20
N LEU A 285 2.61 9.66 5.11
CA LEU A 285 1.66 9.40 6.17
C LEU A 285 2.14 9.99 7.49
N VAL A 286 1.26 10.75 8.14
CA VAL A 286 1.50 11.34 9.45
C VAL A 286 0.36 10.95 10.37
N ASP A 287 0.62 10.05 11.32
CA ASP A 287 -0.36 9.70 12.33
C ASP A 287 -0.65 10.91 13.23
N VAL A 288 -1.94 11.18 13.44
CA VAL A 288 -2.45 12.29 14.25
C VAL A 288 -3.31 11.82 15.42
N ALA A 289 -3.89 10.62 15.35
CA ALA A 289 -4.52 9.96 16.49
C ALA A 289 -4.40 8.45 16.38
N SER A 290 -4.28 7.78 17.51
CA SER A 290 -4.25 6.32 17.61
C SER A 290 -4.72 5.95 18.99
N GLN A 291 -5.87 5.29 19.11
CA GLN A 291 -6.44 5.01 20.44
C GLN A 291 -7.29 3.73 20.47
N PRO A 292 -7.31 3.04 21.62
CA PRO A 292 -8.29 2.00 21.88
C PRO A 292 -9.68 2.60 22.04
N LEU A 293 -10.69 1.85 21.62
CA LEU A 293 -12.11 2.14 21.77
C LEU A 293 -12.86 0.89 22.25
N LYS A 294 -14.13 1.08 22.63
CA LYS A 294 -15.08 0.01 22.86
C LYS A 294 -16.32 0.21 22.00
N VAL A 295 -16.69 -0.81 21.25
CA VAL A 295 -17.95 -0.85 20.47
C VAL A 295 -18.79 -1.99 21.04
N ASP A 296 -19.91 -1.65 21.68
CA ASP A 296 -20.79 -2.61 22.35
C ASP A 296 -20.04 -3.60 23.27
N GLY A 297 -19.03 -3.09 23.98
CA GLY A 297 -18.19 -3.86 24.90
C GLY A 297 -17.03 -4.64 24.27
N ARG A 298 -16.99 -4.76 22.93
CA ARG A 298 -15.87 -5.36 22.20
C ARG A 298 -14.74 -4.37 22.00
N ASP A 299 -13.53 -4.91 21.87
CA ASP A 299 -12.35 -4.11 21.56
C ASP A 299 -12.45 -3.52 20.15
N ALA A 300 -12.00 -2.29 20.03
CA ALA A 300 -11.84 -1.60 18.77
C ALA A 300 -10.58 -0.73 18.82
N TRP A 301 -10.02 -0.43 17.66
CA TRP A 301 -8.91 0.51 17.53
C TRP A 301 -9.20 1.53 16.45
N LEU A 302 -9.01 2.81 16.78
CA LEU A 302 -9.12 3.92 15.83
C LEU A 302 -7.72 4.47 15.55
N LEU A 303 -7.33 4.45 14.29
CA LEU A 303 -6.15 5.14 13.77
C LEU A 303 -6.61 6.27 12.84
N VAL A 304 -6.04 7.46 13.01
CA VAL A 304 -6.27 8.62 12.15
C VAL A 304 -4.93 9.16 11.70
N SER A 305 -4.77 9.30 10.39
CA SER A 305 -3.54 9.78 9.77
C SER A 305 -3.87 10.85 8.73
N GLU A 306 -3.02 11.85 8.64
CA GLU A 306 -2.98 12.75 7.49
C GLU A 306 -2.12 12.09 6.41
N ILE A 307 -2.70 11.85 5.23
CA ILE A 307 -1.94 11.41 4.07
C ILE A 307 -1.72 12.64 3.20
N HIS A 308 -0.49 13.13 3.17
CA HIS A 308 -0.05 14.27 2.37
C HIS A 308 0.45 13.75 1.03
N PHE A 309 -0.11 14.24 -0.07
CA PHE A 309 0.20 13.72 -1.39
C PHE A 309 0.09 14.78 -2.48
N HIS A 310 0.63 14.46 -3.65
CA HIS A 310 0.36 15.19 -4.87
C HIS A 310 -0.17 14.24 -5.94
N LYS A 311 -1.31 14.55 -6.55
CA LYS A 311 -1.89 13.73 -7.63
C LYS A 311 -2.45 14.63 -8.71
N ARG A 312 -1.98 14.45 -9.95
CA ARG A 312 -2.40 15.28 -11.10
C ARG A 312 -3.92 15.26 -11.24
N GLY A 313 -4.51 16.46 -11.38
CA GLY A 313 -5.96 16.62 -11.53
C GLY A 313 -6.77 16.45 -10.24
N VAL A 314 -6.11 16.20 -9.11
CA VAL A 314 -6.73 16.18 -7.79
C VAL A 314 -6.36 17.47 -7.06
N PRO A 315 -7.35 18.29 -6.65
CA PRO A 315 -7.06 19.56 -5.98
C PRO A 315 -6.61 19.39 -4.52
N SER A 316 -6.97 18.27 -3.88
CA SER A 316 -6.54 17.95 -2.51
C SER A 316 -5.06 17.59 -2.49
N THR A 317 -4.32 18.18 -1.56
CA THR A 317 -2.91 17.82 -1.26
C THR A 317 -2.77 17.04 0.04
N MET A 318 -3.86 16.87 0.79
CA MET A 318 -3.90 16.07 2.00
C MET A 318 -5.31 15.54 2.24
N ASP A 319 -5.39 14.27 2.59
CA ASP A 319 -6.62 13.66 3.04
C ASP A 319 -6.49 13.20 4.49
N LEU A 320 -7.46 13.56 5.33
CA LEU A 320 -7.62 12.97 6.65
C LEU A 320 -8.20 11.57 6.48
N ASN A 321 -7.40 10.56 6.78
CA ASN A 321 -7.77 9.16 6.71
C ASN A 321 -8.02 8.61 8.12
N ALA A 322 -9.11 7.89 8.30
CA ALA A 322 -9.38 7.19 9.55
C ALA A 322 -9.74 5.73 9.28
N VAL A 323 -9.13 4.85 10.05
CA VAL A 323 -9.39 3.41 10.04
C VAL A 323 -9.87 3.02 11.43
N LEU A 324 -11.11 2.55 11.52
CA LEU A 324 -11.67 1.95 12.72
C LEU A 324 -11.78 0.44 12.52
N VAL A 325 -10.98 -0.33 13.25
CA VAL A 325 -11.04 -1.80 13.27
C VAL A 325 -11.80 -2.23 14.53
N VAL A 326 -12.77 -3.13 14.37
CA VAL A 326 -13.65 -3.59 15.45
C VAL A 326 -13.62 -5.11 15.55
N ASP A 327 -13.33 -5.64 16.74
CA ASP A 327 -13.58 -7.05 17.04
C ASP A 327 -15.09 -7.30 17.04
N THR A 328 -15.56 -8.11 16.08
CA THR A 328 -16.97 -8.48 15.96
C THR A 328 -17.28 -9.84 16.60
N GLY A 329 -16.30 -10.49 17.23
CA GLY A 329 -16.38 -11.88 17.69
C GLY A 329 -16.30 -12.91 16.57
N ARG A 330 -16.00 -12.47 15.34
CA ARG A 330 -15.73 -13.33 14.18
C ARG A 330 -14.24 -13.58 14.01
N VAL A 331 -13.89 -14.50 13.11
CA VAL A 331 -12.50 -14.85 12.79
C VAL A 331 -11.70 -13.63 12.31
N ARG A 332 -12.33 -12.74 11.54
CA ARG A 332 -11.72 -11.50 11.06
C ARG A 332 -12.50 -10.31 11.61
N PRO A 333 -11.81 -9.26 12.09
CA PRO A 333 -12.47 -8.04 12.52
C PRO A 333 -13.10 -7.32 11.32
N SER A 334 -13.95 -6.35 11.63
CA SER A 334 -14.56 -5.50 10.62
C SER A 334 -13.90 -4.14 10.63
N VAL A 335 -13.90 -3.48 9.48
CA VAL A 335 -13.24 -2.18 9.30
C VAL A 335 -14.20 -1.17 8.70
N LEU A 336 -14.14 0.05 9.24
CA LEU A 336 -14.70 1.26 8.66
C LEU A 336 -13.55 2.19 8.28
N TRP A 337 -13.41 2.47 6.99
CA TRP A 337 -12.41 3.39 6.46
C TRP A 337 -13.08 4.68 5.98
N VAL A 338 -12.55 5.81 6.43
CA VAL A 338 -13.08 7.15 6.16
C VAL A 338 -11.96 8.00 5.55
N VAL A 339 -12.27 8.73 4.48
CA VAL A 339 -11.35 9.71 3.86
C VAL A 339 -12.06 11.05 3.74
N LEU A 340 -11.43 12.09 4.28
CA LEU A 340 -11.97 13.45 4.29
C LEU A 340 -10.90 14.41 3.76
N PRO A 341 -11.02 14.88 2.51
CA PRO A 341 -10.01 15.74 1.88
C PRO A 341 -9.93 17.10 2.57
N GLU A 342 -8.74 17.70 2.59
CA GLU A 342 -8.50 19.01 3.20
C GLU A 342 -9.26 20.13 2.47
N THR A 343 -9.53 19.96 1.17
CA THR A 343 -10.38 20.87 0.38
C THR A 343 -11.81 20.94 0.91
N ASN A 344 -12.24 19.96 1.72
CA ASN A 344 -13.56 19.89 2.33
C ASN A 344 -13.54 19.69 3.85
N LYS A 345 -12.73 20.49 4.57
CA LYS A 345 -12.65 20.46 6.06
C LYS A 345 -13.99 20.59 6.79
N LYS A 346 -15.05 21.08 6.13
CA LYS A 346 -16.41 21.13 6.69
C LYS A 346 -16.99 19.75 6.99
N LEU A 347 -16.49 18.70 6.35
CA LEU A 347 -16.90 17.31 6.61
C LEU A 347 -16.09 16.64 7.73
N TRP A 348 -15.04 17.27 8.26
CA TRP A 348 -14.21 16.65 9.31
C TRP A 348 -14.99 16.25 10.58
N PRO A 349 -16.02 17.01 11.04
CA PRO A 349 -16.89 16.56 12.14
C PRO A 349 -17.67 15.26 11.85
N ASP A 350 -17.76 14.84 10.59
CA ASP A 350 -18.42 13.60 10.21
C ASP A 350 -17.64 12.38 10.71
N LEU A 351 -16.32 12.50 10.90
CA LEU A 351 -15.52 11.44 11.51
C LEU A 351 -15.98 11.15 12.94
N ASN A 352 -16.17 12.18 13.77
CA ASN A 352 -16.68 11.99 15.13
C ASN A 352 -18.10 11.39 15.10
N THR A 353 -18.95 11.84 14.17
CA THR A 353 -20.33 11.33 14.01
C THR A 353 -20.33 9.84 13.63
N LEU A 354 -19.52 9.45 12.65
CA LEU A 354 -19.40 8.07 12.19
C LEU A 354 -18.88 7.18 13.32
N VAL A 355 -17.74 7.52 13.93
CA VAL A 355 -17.14 6.74 15.02
C VAL A 355 -18.11 6.57 16.18
N ALA A 356 -18.81 7.63 16.60
CA ALA A 356 -19.78 7.57 17.69
C ALA A 356 -21.05 6.75 17.35
N SER A 357 -21.34 6.56 16.06
CA SER A 357 -22.52 5.82 15.61
C SER A 357 -22.30 4.31 15.45
N VAL A 358 -21.05 3.86 15.44
CA VAL A 358 -20.71 2.46 15.15
C VAL A 358 -21.20 1.54 16.26
N ARG A 359 -21.88 0.47 15.86
CA ARG A 359 -22.43 -0.59 16.71
C ARG A 359 -22.20 -1.96 16.07
N LEU A 360 -22.31 -3.02 16.86
CA LEU A 360 -22.34 -4.39 16.38
C LEU A 360 -23.76 -4.80 16.00
N ARG A 361 -23.85 -5.67 14.99
CA ARG A 361 -25.10 -6.31 14.57
C ARG A 361 -25.23 -7.75 15.06
#